data_AF-A0A4Q8B733-F1
#
_entry.id   AF-A0A4Q8B733-F1
#
_cell.length_a   1.000
_cell.length_b   1.000
_cell.length_c   1.000
_cell.angle_alpha   90.00
_cell.angle_beta   90.00
_cell.angle_gamma   90.00
#
_symmetry.space_group_name_H-M   'P 1'
#
loop_
_entity.id
_entity.type
_entity.pdbx_description
1 polymer ?
#
loop_
_entity_poly.entity_id
_entity_poly.type
_entity_poly.pdbx_seq_one_letter_code
_entity_poly.pdbx_strand_id
1 'polypeptide(L)' 'MTTRERTYARANNQRMAQYAELWIIARPQEIEAMVQAASASGRLVYLSPPALMGGDDTRQRRYLRLRTN' A
#
# COMPACT_ATOMS: atom_id res chain seq x y z
N MET A 1 -12.49 14.56 24.07
CA MET A 1 -11.39 13.60 23.87
C MET A 1 -10.88 13.11 25.23
N THR A 2 -11.24 11.88 25.59
CA THR A 2 -10.94 11.20 26.85
C THR A 2 -9.59 10.47 26.78
N THR A 3 -9.04 10.09 27.94
CA THR A 3 -7.75 9.39 28.05
C THR A 3 -7.73 8.06 27.29
N ARG A 4 -8.86 7.34 27.22
CA ARG A 4 -9.00 6.10 26.44
C ARG A 4 -8.87 6.35 24.93
N GLU A 5 -9.50 7.40 24.41
CA GLU A 5 -9.43 7.77 23.00
C GLU A 5 -8.00 8.15 22.60
N ARG A 6 -7.26 8.83 23.49
CA ARG A 6 -5.86 9.21 23.27
C ARG A 6 -4.94 7.98 23.22
N THR A 7 -5.12 7.01 24.10
CA THR A 7 -4.33 5.77 24.10
C THR A 7 -4.60 4.93 22.86
N TYR A 8 -5.88 4.79 22.47
CA TYR A 8 -6.25 4.05 21.26
C TYR A 8 -5.68 4.69 20.00
N ALA A 9 -5.82 6.02 19.87
CA ALA A 9 -5.24 6.77 18.75
C ALA A 9 -3.71 6.61 18.69
N ARG A 10 -3.02 6.64 19.83
CA ARG A 10 -1.57 6.45 19.90
C ARG A 10 -1.13 5.05 19.48
N ALA A 11 -1.80 4.02 20.00
CA ALA A 11 -1.51 2.63 19.62
C ALA A 11 -1.79 2.36 18.13
N ASN A 12 -2.88 2.92 17.60
CA ASN A 12 -3.21 2.84 16.18
C ASN A 12 -2.15 3.55 15.32
N ASN A 13 -1.72 4.75 15.69
CA ASN A 13 -0.67 5.48 14.98
C ASN A 13 0.68 4.75 15.01
N GLN A 14 1.05 4.15 16.15
CA GLN A 14 2.26 3.33 16.24
C GLN A 14 2.20 2.10 15.34
N ARG A 15 1.02 1.47 15.21
CA ARG A 15 0.82 0.34 14.30
C ARG A 15 0.85 0.77 12.83
N MET A 16 0.30 1.95 12.51
CA MET A 16 0.36 2.52 11.16
C MET A 16 1.80 2.88 10.75
N ALA A 17 2.66 3.30 11.68
CA ALA A 17 4.07 3.60 11.41
C ALA A 17 4.90 2.38 10.95
N GLN A 18 4.39 1.17 11.15
CA GLN A 18 5.01 -0.09 10.67
C GLN A 18 4.67 -0.43 9.22
N TYR A 19 3.89 0.42 8.56
CA TYR A 19 3.52 0.23 7.17
C TYR A 19 3.73 1.50 6.34
N ALA A 20 4.22 1.32 5.12
CA ALA A 20 4.19 2.32 4.08
C ALA A 20 2.99 2.04 3.16
N GLU A 21 2.12 3.02 2.99
CA GLU A 21 0.92 2.94 2.16
C GLU A 21 1.10 3.80 0.93
N LEU A 22 0.91 3.21 -0.25
CA LEU A 22 1.28 3.82 -1.52
C LEU A 22 0.19 3.58 -2.56
N TRP A 23 -0.11 4.61 -3.35
CA TRP A 23 -0.83 4.46 -4.60
C TRP A 23 0.18 4.47 -5.74
N ILE A 24 0.14 3.43 -6.57
CA ILE A 24 0.96 3.35 -7.78
C ILE A 24 0.07 3.44 -9.01
N ILE A 25 0.57 4.12 -10.04
CA ILE A 25 -0.05 4.20 -11.37
C ILE A 25 1.06 3.90 -12.38
N ALA A 26 1.00 2.74 -13.00
CA ALA A 26 2.01 2.29 -13.96
C ALA A 26 1.42 1.26 -14.91
N ARG A 27 2.18 0.83 -15.93
CA ARG A 27 1.73 -0.26 -16.81
C ARG A 27 1.65 -1.57 -16.02
N PRO A 28 0.82 -2.53 -16.45
CA PRO A 28 0.65 -3.80 -15.74
C PRO A 28 1.97 -4.51 -15.46
N GLN A 29 2.90 -4.51 -16.42
CA GLN A 29 4.20 -5.17 -16.31
C GLN A 29 5.14 -4.50 -15.29
N GLU A 30 5.07 -3.17 -15.18
CA GLU A 30 5.86 -2.39 -14.20
C GLU A 30 5.34 -2.65 -12.79
N ILE A 31 4.01 -2.72 -12.64
CA ILE A 31 3.36 -3.09 -11.38
C ILE A 31 3.75 -4.52 -10.97
N GLU A 32 3.71 -5.48 -11.90
CA GLU A 32 4.12 -6.86 -11.62
C GLU A 32 5.57 -6.93 -11.14
N ALA A 33 6.50 -6.24 -11.80
CA ALA A 33 7.89 -6.20 -11.38
C ALA A 33 8.07 -5.63 -9.95
N MET A 34 7.37 -4.54 -9.63
CA MET A 34 7.38 -3.97 -8.28
C MET A 34 6.78 -4.92 -7.24
N VAL A 35 5.66 -5.55 -7.54
CA VAL A 35 4.97 -6.51 -6.66
C VAL A 35 5.84 -7.72 -6.41
N GLN A 36 6.54 -8.22 -7.42
CA GLN A 36 7.49 -9.32 -7.28
C GLN A 36 8.66 -8.93 -6.35
N ALA A 37 9.28 -7.77 -6.55
CA ALA A 37 10.36 -7.29 -5.69
C ALA A 37 9.90 -7.08 -4.22
N ALA A 38 8.70 -6.51 -4.03
CA ALA A 38 8.13 -6.31 -2.70
C ALA A 38 7.75 -7.63 -2.01
N SER A 39 7.24 -8.60 -2.78
CA SER A 39 6.92 -9.95 -2.28
C SER A 39 8.19 -10.71 -1.90
N ALA A 40 9.20 -10.70 -2.76
CA ALA A 40 10.47 -11.40 -2.54
C ALA A 40 11.24 -10.85 -1.32
N SER A 41 11.12 -9.56 -1.04
CA SER A 41 11.68 -8.95 0.17
C SER A 41 10.86 -9.20 1.44
N GLY A 42 9.72 -9.89 1.35
CA GLY A 42 8.81 -10.13 2.47
C GLY A 42 8.11 -8.86 2.99
N ARG A 43 8.16 -7.78 2.22
CA ARG A 43 7.62 -6.47 2.61
C ARG A 43 6.20 -6.28 2.15
N LEU A 44 5.75 -6.96 1.10
CA LEU A 44 4.38 -6.83 0.62
C LEU A 44 3.38 -7.41 1.63
N VAL A 45 2.47 -6.57 2.10
CA VAL A 45 1.41 -6.95 3.05
C VAL A 45 0.06 -7.02 2.35
N TYR A 46 -0.22 -6.06 1.47
CA TYR A 46 -1.48 -5.99 0.74
C TYR A 46 -1.28 -5.33 -0.63
N LEU A 47 -2.03 -5.83 -1.60
CA LEU A 47 -2.17 -5.27 -2.94
C LEU A 47 -3.65 -5.24 -3.31
N SER A 48 -4.15 -4.07 -3.74
CA SER A 48 -5.53 -3.97 -4.22
C SER A 48 -5.71 -4.60 -5.61
N PRO A 49 -6.95 -4.93 -6.00
CA PRO A 49 -7.26 -5.24 -7.40
C PRO A 49 -6.83 -4.09 -8.34
N PRO A 50 -6.51 -4.40 -9.61
CA PRO A 50 -6.24 -3.38 -10.62
C PRO A 50 -7.46 -2.52 -10.89
N ALA A 51 -7.28 -1.20 -10.89
CA ALA A 51 -8.24 -0.25 -11.43
C ALA A 51 -7.67 0.38 -12.70
N LEU A 52 -8.40 0.31 -13.82
CA LEU A 52 -8.00 0.98 -15.06
C LEU A 52 -8.14 2.50 -14.90
N MET A 53 -7.23 3.27 -15.51
CA MET A 53 -7.28 4.74 -15.47
C MET A 53 -8.38 5.33 -16.39
N GLY A 54 -8.97 4.51 -17.26
CA GLY A 54 -10.02 4.90 -18.20
C GLY A 54 -9.47 5.47 -19.51
N GLY A 55 -10.31 5.50 -20.55
CA GLY A 55 -9.90 5.92 -21.90
C GLY A 55 -8.86 5.00 -22.54
N ASP A 56 -7.93 5.57 -23.30
CA ASP A 56 -6.82 4.85 -23.94
C ASP A 56 -5.60 4.67 -23.02
N ASP A 57 -5.71 5.01 -21.73
CA ASP A 57 -4.62 4.84 -20.78
C ASP A 57 -4.47 3.37 -20.39
N THR A 58 -3.39 2.75 -20.87
CA THR A 58 -3.03 1.36 -20.58
C THR A 58 -2.50 1.14 -19.16
N ARG A 59 -2.33 2.21 -18.37
CA ARG A 59 -1.88 2.13 -16.98
C ARG A 59 -2.99 1.68 -16.05
N GLN A 60 -2.57 1.00 -15.00
CA GLN A 60 -3.42 0.57 -13.90
C GLN A 60 -3.04 1.35 -12.64
N ARG A 61 -4.04 1.66 -11.83
CA ARG A 61 -3.88 2.15 -10.47
C ARG A 61 -4.04 1.00 -9.48
N ARG A 62 -3.09 0.87 -8.56
CA ARG A 62 -3.19 -0.07 -7.43
C ARG A 62 -2.74 0.57 -6.13
N TYR A 63 -3.36 0.15 -5.04
CA TYR A 63 -2.94 0.50 -3.69
C TYR A 63 -2.09 -0.64 -3.12
N LEU A 64 -0.96 -0.26 -2.52
CA LEU A 64 0.00 -1.16 -1.89
C LEU A 64 0.16 -0.79 -0.42
N ARG A 65 0.21 -1.81 0.43
CA ARG A 65 0.71 -1.69 1.79
C ARG A 65 1.97 -2.53 1.92
N LEU A 66 3.06 -1.88 2.31
CA LEU A 66 4.36 -2.49 2.55
C LEU A 66 4.69 -2.41 4.04
N ARG A 67 5.38 -3.41 4.59
CA ARG A 67 5.99 -3.30 5.91
C ARG A 67 7.20 -2.36 5.84
N THR A 68 7.26 -1.38 6.75
CA THR A 68 8.46 -0.60 7.04
C THR A 68 9.30 -1.41 8.02
N ASN A 69 10.54 -1.72 7.64
CA ASN A 69 11.57 -2.24 8.56
C ASN A 69 12.26 -1.06 9.23
#